data_AF-A0AAV0RBK6-F1
#
_entry.id   AF-A0AAV0RBK6-F1
#
_cell.length_a   1.000
_cell.length_b   1.000
_cell.length_c   1.000
_cell.angle_alpha   90.00
_cell.angle_beta   90.00
_cell.angle_gamma   90.00
#
_symmetry.space_group_name_H-M   'P 1'
#
loop_
_entity.id
_entity.type
_entity.pdbx_description
1 polymer ?
#
loop_
_entity_poly.entity_id
_entity_poly.type
_entity_poly.pdbx_seq_one_letter_code
_entity_poly.pdbx_strand_id
1 'polypeptide(L)'
;MRNLSHDTPRTLFTKEHRGLVEEGEKWMKETATSCTVVAALIATIMFSALFTLPGGFDQYTGLPIFLHRSSFIAYIVSDAVSLFSSTSSMLMFLGMLTSRYREEDFLRSLPMKLIIGLSTLFFSMATMMMTFGVALMIFLKERFDWVSFPIMLLASVPVTLFALLQFPLLVDIFLSTYGPGIFDKPNKRGRFL
;
A
#
# COMPACT_ATOMS: atom_id res chain seq x y z
N MET A 1 -7.77 -37.83 17.68
CA MET A 1 -9.09 -38.23 17.16
C MET A 1 -9.05 -38.09 15.65
N ARG A 2 -9.37 -39.15 14.92
CA ARG A 2 -9.57 -39.16 13.45
C ARG A 2 -11.04 -39.54 13.20
N ASN A 3 -11.65 -39.04 12.13
CA ASN A 3 -13.03 -39.44 11.79
C ASN A 3 -13.06 -40.86 11.19
N LEU A 4 -14.25 -41.36 10.82
CA LEU A 4 -14.42 -42.67 10.17
C LEU A 4 -13.64 -42.82 8.85
N SER A 5 -13.37 -41.71 8.16
CA SER A 5 -12.58 -41.64 6.93
C SER A 5 -11.06 -41.56 7.19
N HIS A 6 -10.61 -41.77 8.43
CA HIS A 6 -9.23 -41.57 8.90
C HIS A 6 -8.67 -40.14 8.78
N ASP A 7 -9.53 -39.15 8.53
CA ASP A 7 -9.12 -37.75 8.44
C ASP A 7 -8.85 -37.15 9.82
N THR A 8 -7.79 -36.37 9.90
CA THR A 8 -7.53 -35.51 11.07
C THR A 8 -8.41 -34.25 10.99
N PRO A 9 -8.70 -33.58 12.14
CA PRO A 9 -9.50 -32.35 12.15
C PRO A 9 -8.95 -31.26 11.21
N ARG A 10 -7.62 -31.19 11.07
CA ARG A 10 -6.96 -30.29 10.12
C ARG A 10 -7.24 -30.66 8.66
N THR A 11 -7.10 -31.93 8.28
CA THR A 11 -7.32 -32.36 6.90
C THR A 11 -8.78 -32.19 6.49
N LEU A 12 -9.72 -32.48 7.38
CA LEU A 12 -11.15 -32.25 7.14
C LEU A 12 -11.47 -30.75 6.98
N PHE A 13 -10.93 -29.89 7.87
CA PHE A 13 -11.12 -28.44 7.78
C PHE A 13 -10.56 -27.86 6.47
N THR A 14 -9.35 -28.24 6.07
CA THR A 14 -8.73 -27.81 4.80
C THR A 14 -9.53 -28.28 3.58
N LYS A 15 -10.10 -29.49 3.62
CA LYS A 15 -10.89 -30.04 2.53
C LYS A 15 -12.21 -29.28 2.35
N GLU A 16 -12.91 -28.99 3.45
CA GLU A 16 -14.16 -28.22 3.44
C GLU A 16 -13.95 -26.73 3.09
N HIS A 17 -12.81 -26.14 3.45
CA HIS A 17 -12.51 -24.72 3.21
C HIS A 17 -11.69 -24.45 1.95
N ARG A 18 -11.46 -25.47 1.09
CA ARG A 18 -10.67 -25.32 -0.13
C ARG A 18 -11.23 -24.25 -1.08
N GLY A 19 -12.56 -24.17 -1.21
CA GLY A 19 -13.21 -23.16 -2.05
C GLY A 19 -12.92 -21.72 -1.60
N LEU A 20 -12.96 -21.47 -0.29
CA LEU A 20 -12.67 -20.13 0.28
C LEU A 20 -11.21 -19.72 0.05
N VAL A 21 -10.27 -20.68 0.05
CA VAL A 21 -8.85 -20.42 -0.24
C VAL A 21 -8.66 -20.02 -1.70
N GLU A 22 -9.33 -20.70 -2.63
CA GLU A 22 -9.28 -20.39 -4.06
C GLU A 22 -9.93 -19.03 -4.38
N GLU A 23 -11.08 -18.73 -3.76
CA GLU A 23 -11.72 -17.41 -3.83
C GLU A 23 -10.82 -16.31 -3.26
N GLY A 24 -10.17 -16.56 -2.11
CA GLY A 24 -9.21 -15.64 -1.51
C GLY A 24 -8.00 -15.38 -2.42
N GLU A 25 -7.44 -16.42 -3.05
CA GLU A 25 -6.34 -16.27 -4.02
C GLU A 25 -6.76 -15.42 -5.22
N LYS A 26 -7.95 -15.67 -5.77
CA LYS A 26 -8.50 -14.90 -6.88
C LYS A 26 -8.69 -13.43 -6.49
N TRP A 27 -9.33 -13.17 -5.35
CA TRP A 27 -9.54 -11.81 -4.83
C TRP A 27 -8.21 -11.06 -4.64
N MET A 28 -7.20 -11.76 -4.11
CA MET A 28 -5.86 -11.20 -3.92
C MET A 28 -5.19 -10.84 -5.26
N LYS A 29 -5.29 -11.69 -6.29
CA LYS A 29 -4.74 -11.40 -7.64
C LYS A 29 -5.48 -10.27 -8.34
N GLU A 30 -6.80 -10.22 -8.24
CA GLU A 30 -7.60 -9.11 -8.78
C GLU A 30 -7.19 -7.79 -8.13
N THR A 31 -7.09 -7.78 -6.79
CA THR A 31 -6.64 -6.61 -6.03
C THR A 31 -5.23 -6.18 -6.42
N ALA A 32 -4.28 -7.13 -6.50
CA ALA A 32 -2.91 -6.84 -6.92
C ALA A 32 -2.84 -6.23 -8.33
N THR A 33 -3.69 -6.69 -9.26
CA THR A 33 -3.77 -6.15 -10.62
C THR A 33 -4.24 -4.69 -10.59
N SER A 34 -5.35 -4.41 -9.90
CA SER A 34 -5.86 -3.04 -9.76
C SER A 34 -4.85 -2.12 -9.07
N CYS A 35 -4.23 -2.57 -7.98
CA CYS A 35 -3.24 -1.77 -7.26
C CYS A 35 -1.95 -1.56 -8.06
N THR A 36 -1.54 -2.50 -8.92
CA THR A 36 -0.42 -2.32 -9.85
C THR A 36 -0.69 -1.14 -10.80
N VAL A 37 -1.91 -1.07 -11.35
CA VAL A 37 -2.29 0.04 -12.25
C VAL A 37 -2.27 1.38 -11.49
N VAL A 38 -2.85 1.43 -10.28
CA VAL A 38 -2.81 2.64 -9.45
C VAL A 38 -1.37 3.05 -9.12
N ALA A 39 -0.51 2.10 -8.77
CA ALA A 39 0.90 2.36 -8.48
C ALA A 39 1.66 2.89 -9.71
N ALA A 40 1.40 2.33 -10.89
CA ALA A 40 1.99 2.80 -12.15
C ALA A 40 1.52 4.22 -12.52
N LEU A 41 0.24 4.53 -12.28
CA LEU A 41 -0.31 5.87 -12.48
C LEU A 41 0.33 6.90 -11.55
N ILE A 42 0.44 6.61 -10.25
CA ILE A 42 1.13 7.50 -9.30
C ILE A 42 2.59 7.69 -9.74
N ALA A 43 3.29 6.60 -10.09
CA ALA A 43 4.68 6.70 -10.55
C ALA A 43 4.82 7.61 -11.78
N THR A 44 3.90 7.52 -12.74
CA THR A 44 3.94 8.35 -13.95
C THR A 44 3.64 9.82 -13.65
N ILE A 45 2.64 10.09 -12.81
CA ILE A 45 2.26 11.45 -12.42
C ILE A 45 3.40 12.14 -11.68
N MET A 46 3.99 11.47 -10.69
CA MET A 46 5.09 12.02 -9.91
C MET A 46 6.36 12.19 -10.75
N PHE A 47 6.65 11.25 -11.66
CA PHE A 47 7.78 11.37 -12.57
C PHE A 47 7.63 12.60 -13.48
N SER A 48 6.42 12.84 -13.98
CA SER A 48 6.12 14.05 -14.73
C SER A 48 6.21 15.32 -13.87
N ALA A 49 5.76 15.25 -12.61
CA ALA A 49 5.78 16.36 -11.65
C ALA A 49 7.20 16.82 -11.29
N LEU A 50 8.19 15.92 -11.37
CA LEU A 50 9.60 16.27 -11.20
C LEU A 50 10.12 17.20 -12.31
N PHE A 51 9.60 17.09 -13.54
CA PHE A 51 10.01 17.94 -14.67
C PHE A 51 9.12 19.16 -14.86
N THR A 52 7.87 19.11 -14.40
CA THR A 52 6.92 20.23 -14.44
C THR A 52 6.99 21.06 -13.15
N LEU A 53 8.21 21.38 -12.71
CA LEU A 53 8.46 22.01 -11.42
C LEU A 53 7.64 23.30 -11.24
N PRO A 54 7.00 23.49 -10.07
CA PRO A 54 6.34 24.73 -9.74
C PRO A 54 7.38 25.86 -9.75
N GLY A 55 7.25 26.81 -10.69
CA GLY A 55 8.13 27.97 -10.84
C GLY A 55 9.12 27.95 -11.99
N GLY A 56 9.32 26.79 -12.65
CA GLY A 56 10.21 26.69 -13.82
C GLY A 56 11.71 26.80 -13.53
N PHE A 57 12.49 26.82 -14.61
CA PHE A 57 13.94 26.95 -14.58
C PHE A 57 14.36 28.37 -14.93
N ASP A 58 15.39 28.86 -14.24
CA ASP A 58 16.00 30.13 -14.56
C ASP A 58 16.70 30.04 -15.93
N GLN A 59 16.46 31.02 -16.78
CA GLN A 59 16.87 31.00 -18.19
C GLN A 59 18.38 31.17 -18.37
N TYR A 60 19.07 31.71 -17.35
CA TYR A 60 20.50 31.98 -17.40
C TYR A 60 21.33 30.90 -16.72
N THR A 61 20.86 30.36 -15.60
CA THR A 61 21.57 29.32 -14.83
C THR A 61 21.10 27.90 -15.11
N GLY A 62 19.90 27.73 -15.69
CA GLY A 62 19.27 26.41 -15.88
C GLY A 62 18.83 25.74 -14.57
N LEU A 63 18.95 26.43 -13.43
CA LEU A 63 18.57 25.91 -12.12
C LEU A 63 17.09 26.20 -11.82
N PRO A 64 16.40 25.36 -11.02
CA PRO A 64 15.05 25.65 -10.55
C PRO A 64 15.00 26.99 -9.81
N ILE A 65 14.06 27.86 -10.17
CA ILE A 65 13.97 29.22 -9.60
C ILE A 65 13.74 29.19 -8.07
N PHE A 66 13.10 28.15 -7.56
CA PHE A 66 12.84 27.94 -6.14
C PHE A 66 13.84 27.04 -5.41
N LEU A 67 14.98 26.67 -6.02
CA LEU A 67 15.96 25.72 -5.46
C LEU A 67 16.36 26.03 -4.00
N HIS A 68 16.45 27.32 -3.65
CA HIS A 68 16.89 27.76 -2.31
C HIS A 68 15.77 27.83 -1.25
N ARG A 69 14.51 27.53 -1.60
CA ARG A 69 13.39 27.50 -0.64
C ARG A 69 13.29 26.12 -0.01
N SER A 70 13.17 26.06 1.32
CA SER A 70 12.94 24.78 2.04
C SER A 70 11.71 24.02 1.53
N SER A 71 10.65 24.73 1.10
CA SER A 71 9.46 24.13 0.48
C SER A 71 9.78 23.38 -0.82
N PHE A 72 10.71 23.87 -1.62
CA PHE A 72 11.10 23.22 -2.87
C PHE A 72 11.91 21.94 -2.63
N ILE A 73 12.80 21.94 -1.63
CA ILE A 73 13.50 20.72 -1.21
C ILE A 73 12.50 19.68 -0.69
N ALA A 74 11.52 20.10 0.12
CA ALA A 74 10.45 19.22 0.60
C ALA A 74 9.60 18.65 -0.56
N TYR A 75 9.34 19.43 -1.61
CA TYR A 75 8.67 18.98 -2.82
C TYR A 75 9.45 17.86 -3.52
N ILE A 76 10.73 18.09 -3.83
CA ILE A 76 11.56 17.10 -4.54
C ILE A 76 11.73 15.82 -3.72
N VAL A 77 11.97 15.93 -2.41
CA VAL A 77 12.14 14.77 -1.54
C VAL A 77 10.84 13.96 -1.46
N SER A 78 9.70 14.63 -1.26
CA SER A 78 8.40 13.95 -1.21
C SER A 78 8.04 13.29 -2.53
N ASP A 79 8.35 13.96 -3.65
CA ASP A 79 8.17 13.44 -4.99
C ASP A 79 8.98 12.15 -5.23
N ALA A 80 10.27 12.19 -4.96
CA ALA A 80 11.16 11.04 -5.08
C ALA A 80 10.69 9.88 -4.19
N VAL A 81 10.31 10.16 -2.94
CA VAL A 81 9.82 9.13 -2.02
C VAL A 81 8.51 8.50 -2.54
N SER A 82 7.59 9.31 -3.06
CA SER A 82 6.36 8.80 -3.70
C SER A 82 6.69 7.89 -4.87
N LEU A 83 7.58 8.33 -5.76
CA LEU A 83 8.06 7.57 -6.91
C LEU A 83 8.63 6.21 -6.54
N PHE A 84 9.67 6.19 -5.70
CA PHE A 84 10.34 4.95 -5.32
C PHE A 84 9.39 4.00 -4.59
N SER A 85 8.55 4.53 -3.69
CA SER A 85 7.56 3.72 -2.98
C SER A 85 6.51 3.14 -3.92
N SER A 86 6.03 3.91 -4.90
CA SER A 86 5.07 3.46 -5.91
C SER A 86 5.65 2.39 -6.83
N THR A 87 6.87 2.59 -7.33
CA THR A 87 7.55 1.59 -8.17
C THR A 87 7.84 0.31 -7.37
N SER A 88 8.23 0.41 -6.10
CA SER A 88 8.42 -0.75 -5.23
C SER A 88 7.11 -1.52 -5.01
N SER A 89 6.00 -0.81 -4.75
CA SER A 89 4.66 -1.38 -4.65
C SER A 89 4.23 -2.10 -5.93
N MET A 90 4.42 -1.45 -7.08
CA MET A 90 4.15 -2.00 -8.41
C MET A 90 4.94 -3.30 -8.62
N LEU A 91 6.24 -3.33 -8.30
CA LEU A 91 7.07 -4.53 -8.42
C LEU A 91 6.63 -5.65 -7.47
N MET A 92 6.18 -5.33 -6.25
CA MET A 92 5.64 -6.32 -5.32
C MET A 92 4.35 -6.95 -5.84
N PHE A 93 3.42 -6.15 -6.37
CA PHE A 93 2.18 -6.68 -6.96
C PHE A 93 2.42 -7.43 -8.27
N LEU A 94 3.32 -6.96 -9.14
CA LEU A 94 3.74 -7.71 -10.32
C LEU A 94 4.41 -9.04 -9.93
N GLY A 95 5.30 -9.01 -8.93
CA GLY A 95 5.93 -10.21 -8.40
C GLY A 95 4.93 -11.19 -7.77
N MET A 96 3.77 -10.71 -7.33
CA MET A 96 2.65 -11.53 -6.86
C MET A 96 1.88 -12.15 -8.02
N LEU A 97 1.65 -11.40 -9.10
CA LEU A 97 0.92 -11.85 -10.30
C LEU A 97 1.74 -12.81 -11.17
N THR A 98 3.04 -12.57 -11.30
CA THR A 98 3.94 -13.37 -12.16
C THR A 98 4.44 -14.63 -11.48
N SER A 99 4.40 -14.71 -10.14
CA SER A 99 4.97 -15.86 -9.46
C SER A 99 4.07 -17.09 -9.53
N ARG A 100 4.60 -18.16 -10.13
CA ARG A 100 3.99 -19.48 -10.21
C ARG A 100 4.49 -20.34 -9.04
N TYR A 101 4.02 -20.08 -7.82
CA TYR A 101 4.56 -20.75 -6.62
C TYR A 101 3.79 -22.05 -6.34
N ARG A 102 4.52 -23.03 -5.79
CA ARG A 102 3.99 -24.29 -5.24
C ARG A 102 2.88 -23.97 -4.22
N GLU A 103 1.70 -24.57 -4.40
CA GLU A 103 0.43 -24.28 -3.72
C GLU A 103 0.53 -24.15 -2.18
N GLU A 104 1.50 -24.80 -1.54
CA GLU A 104 1.59 -24.96 -0.09
C GLU A 104 2.32 -23.81 0.64
N ASP A 105 3.37 -23.24 0.04
CA ASP A 105 4.12 -22.09 0.59
C ASP A 105 3.63 -20.74 0.03
N PHE A 106 2.82 -20.80 -1.03
CA PHE A 106 2.31 -19.61 -1.72
C PHE A 106 1.26 -18.87 -0.89
N LEU A 107 0.35 -19.58 -0.23
CA LEU A 107 -0.76 -19.00 0.53
C LEU A 107 -0.32 -18.18 1.75
N ARG A 108 0.90 -18.41 2.28
CA ARG A 108 1.43 -17.63 3.41
C ARG A 108 2.31 -16.47 2.94
N SER A 109 2.99 -16.61 1.81
CA SER A 109 3.86 -15.57 1.24
C SER A 109 3.06 -14.53 0.42
N LEU A 110 1.95 -14.93 -0.18
CA LEU A 110 0.98 -14.07 -0.87
C LEU A 110 0.46 -12.91 0.01
N PRO A 111 -0.19 -13.18 1.15
CA PRO A 111 -0.74 -12.12 2.00
C PRO A 111 0.35 -11.20 2.56
N MET A 112 1.57 -11.71 2.81
CA MET A 112 2.70 -10.85 3.20
C MET A 112 3.09 -9.87 2.11
N LYS A 113 3.25 -10.36 0.87
CA LYS A 113 3.59 -9.50 -0.28
C LYS A 113 2.49 -8.48 -0.55
N LEU A 114 1.22 -8.88 -0.40
CA LEU A 114 0.07 -7.99 -0.52
C LEU A 114 0.09 -6.89 0.56
N ILE A 115 0.31 -7.24 1.84
CA ILE A 115 0.45 -6.28 2.94
C ILE A 115 1.57 -5.29 2.66
N ILE A 116 2.76 -5.79 2.29
CA ILE A 116 3.92 -4.94 2.00
C ILE A 116 3.61 -4.01 0.81
N GLY A 117 3.07 -4.55 -0.28
CA GLY A 117 2.70 -3.77 -1.47
C GLY A 117 1.63 -2.70 -1.18
N LEU A 118 0.59 -3.03 -0.42
CA LEU A 118 -0.46 -2.09 -0.03
C LEU A 118 0.08 -1.00 0.91
N SER A 119 0.98 -1.35 1.83
CA SER A 119 1.60 -0.38 2.76
C SER A 119 2.51 0.63 2.04
N THR A 120 3.31 0.18 1.08
CA THR A 120 4.16 1.08 0.27
C THR A 120 3.31 1.93 -0.68
N LEU A 121 2.18 1.41 -1.16
CA LEU A 121 1.21 2.19 -1.94
C LEU A 121 0.56 3.30 -1.11
N PHE A 122 0.19 3.01 0.15
CA PHE A 122 -0.35 4.02 1.06
C PHE A 122 0.65 5.14 1.31
N PHE A 123 1.88 4.78 1.61
CA PHE A 123 2.95 5.75 1.83
C PHE A 123 3.19 6.61 0.58
N SER A 124 3.15 6.00 -0.61
CA SER A 124 3.23 6.69 -1.89
C SER A 124 2.08 7.70 -2.10
N MET A 125 0.84 7.31 -1.79
CA MET A 125 -0.32 8.20 -1.90
C MET A 125 -0.28 9.35 -0.90
N ALA A 126 0.18 9.09 0.33
CA ALA A 126 0.34 10.12 1.35
C ALA A 126 1.39 11.15 0.93
N THR A 127 2.55 10.70 0.43
CA THR A 127 3.60 11.60 -0.05
C THR A 127 3.19 12.35 -1.32
N MET A 128 2.46 11.72 -2.24
CA MET A 128 1.86 12.39 -3.41
C MET A 128 0.98 13.58 -3.00
N MET A 129 0.10 13.39 -2.01
CA MET A 129 -0.77 14.47 -1.52
C MET A 129 0.00 15.56 -0.78
N MET A 130 1.07 15.21 -0.05
CA MET A 130 2.00 16.19 0.52
C MET A 130 2.70 17.00 -0.58
N THR A 131 3.21 16.35 -1.63
CA THR A 131 3.85 17.02 -2.77
C THR A 131 2.88 17.98 -3.45
N PHE A 132 1.63 17.56 -3.68
CA PHE A 132 0.59 18.42 -4.23
C PHE A 132 0.30 19.64 -3.33
N GLY A 133 0.19 19.44 -2.01
CA GLY A 133 0.00 20.52 -1.05
C GLY A 133 1.15 21.53 -1.04
N VAL A 134 2.40 21.04 -1.10
CA VAL A 134 3.60 21.89 -1.20
C VAL A 134 3.64 22.63 -2.54
N ALA A 135 3.30 21.97 -3.65
CA ALA A 135 3.23 22.60 -4.97
C ALA A 135 2.23 23.75 -4.99
N LEU A 136 1.04 23.53 -4.43
CA LEU A 136 0.01 24.56 -4.32
C LEU A 136 0.44 25.70 -3.42
N MET A 137 1.11 25.42 -2.29
CA MET A 137 1.69 26.47 -1.46
C MET A 137 2.69 27.31 -2.26
N ILE A 138 3.54 26.71 -3.09
CA ILE A 138 4.49 27.46 -3.93
C ILE A 138 3.75 28.30 -4.98
N PHE A 139 2.74 27.74 -5.65
CA PHE A 139 1.97 28.43 -6.69
C PHE A 139 1.02 29.51 -6.17
N LEU A 140 0.35 29.30 -5.03
CA LEU A 140 -0.73 30.18 -4.54
C LEU A 140 -0.26 31.23 -3.52
N LYS A 141 0.92 31.05 -2.91
CA LYS A 141 1.43 31.96 -1.86
C LYS A 141 1.62 33.41 -2.32
N GLU A 142 1.76 33.66 -3.62
CA GLU A 142 1.82 35.03 -4.14
C GLU A 142 0.45 35.65 -4.44
N ARG A 143 -0.64 34.87 -4.46
CA ARG A 143 -1.95 35.32 -4.96
C ARG A 143 -3.07 35.33 -3.92
N PHE A 144 -3.27 34.26 -3.13
CA PHE A 144 -4.43 34.17 -2.22
C PHE A 144 -4.23 33.20 -1.03
N ASP A 145 -3.92 33.72 0.16
CA ASP A 145 -3.77 32.90 1.39
C ASP A 145 -5.07 32.20 1.85
N TRP A 146 -6.25 32.75 1.52
CA TRP A 146 -7.56 32.16 1.91
C TRP A 146 -7.87 30.84 1.18
N VAL A 147 -7.31 30.64 -0.03
CA VAL A 147 -7.63 29.50 -0.90
C VAL A 147 -6.88 28.23 -0.48
N SER A 148 -5.81 28.33 0.30
CA SER A 148 -5.02 27.18 0.75
C SER A 148 -5.80 26.24 1.69
N PHE A 149 -6.68 26.79 2.55
CA PHE A 149 -7.43 25.99 3.52
C PHE A 149 -8.39 24.97 2.88
N PRO A 150 -9.29 25.34 1.94
CA PRO A 150 -10.18 24.38 1.31
C PRO A 150 -9.44 23.33 0.47
N ILE A 151 -8.29 23.68 -0.11
CA ILE A 151 -7.53 22.71 -0.90
C ILE A 151 -6.79 21.70 -0.02
N MET A 152 -6.24 22.12 1.12
CA MET A 152 -5.68 21.20 2.11
C MET A 152 -6.74 20.22 2.63
N LEU A 153 -7.96 20.72 2.88
CA LEU A 153 -9.10 19.90 3.27
C LEU A 153 -9.44 18.88 2.17
N LEU A 154 -9.47 19.30 0.91
CA LEU A 154 -9.76 18.42 -0.22
C LEU A 154 -8.66 17.37 -0.45
N ALA A 155 -7.38 17.73 -0.29
CA ALA A 155 -6.24 16.82 -0.41
C ALA A 155 -6.21 15.75 0.70
N SER A 156 -6.84 16.01 1.85
CA SER A 156 -6.97 15.03 2.93
C SER A 156 -7.99 13.94 2.64
N VAL A 157 -8.95 14.18 1.74
CA VAL A 157 -10.06 13.25 1.46
C VAL A 157 -9.54 11.92 0.89
N PRO A 158 -8.70 11.89 -0.16
CA PRO A 158 -8.17 10.63 -0.70
C PRO A 158 -7.34 9.85 0.33
N VAL A 159 -6.50 10.54 1.11
CA VAL A 159 -5.65 9.90 2.14
C VAL A 159 -6.50 9.26 3.23
N THR A 160 -7.50 9.99 3.72
CA THR A 160 -8.39 9.51 4.79
C THR A 160 -9.25 8.36 4.30
N LEU A 161 -9.81 8.47 3.10
CA LEU A 161 -10.64 7.43 2.50
C LEU A 161 -9.83 6.15 2.25
N PHE A 162 -8.60 6.28 1.75
CA PHE A 162 -7.71 5.14 1.55
C PHE A 162 -7.26 4.53 2.88
N ALA A 163 -6.94 5.34 3.90
CA ALA A 163 -6.64 4.84 5.24
C ALA A 163 -7.82 4.09 5.86
N LEU A 164 -9.05 4.63 5.76
CA LEU A 164 -10.26 4.00 6.28
C LEU A 164 -10.58 2.67 5.58
N LEU A 165 -10.29 2.54 4.28
CA LEU A 165 -10.52 1.30 3.53
C LEU A 165 -9.39 0.28 3.71
N GLN A 166 -8.12 0.71 3.66
CA GLN A 166 -6.99 -0.20 3.76
C GLN A 166 -6.70 -0.67 5.18
N PHE A 167 -6.89 0.18 6.19
CA PHE A 167 -6.55 -0.19 7.57
C PHE A 167 -7.33 -1.42 8.06
N PRO A 168 -8.67 -1.51 7.96
CA PRO A 168 -9.39 -2.73 8.35
C PRO A 168 -8.96 -3.93 7.52
N LEU A 169 -8.75 -3.75 6.21
CA LEU A 169 -8.30 -4.79 5.31
C LEU A 169 -6.91 -5.35 5.69
N LEU A 170 -5.95 -4.48 5.97
CA LEU A 170 -4.61 -4.86 6.41
C LEU A 170 -4.63 -5.53 7.78
N VAL A 171 -5.45 -5.02 8.70
CA VAL A 171 -5.62 -5.60 10.04
C VAL A 171 -6.23 -7.00 9.93
N ASP A 172 -7.28 -7.19 9.13
CA ASP A 172 -7.93 -8.48 8.95
C ASP A 172 -6.98 -9.51 8.32
N ILE A 173 -6.21 -9.12 7.29
CA ILE A 173 -5.22 -10.01 6.65
C ILE A 173 -4.09 -10.34 7.64
N PHE A 174 -3.64 -9.36 8.42
CA PHE A 174 -2.59 -9.55 9.43
C PHE A 174 -3.05 -10.48 10.56
N LEU A 175 -4.25 -10.27 11.11
CA LEU A 175 -4.85 -11.14 12.13
C LEU A 175 -5.15 -12.53 11.58
N SER A 176 -5.57 -12.67 10.33
CA SER A 176 -5.78 -13.98 9.71
C SER A 176 -4.47 -14.75 9.54
N THR A 177 -3.37 -14.05 9.21
CA THR A 177 -2.06 -14.67 8.95
C THR A 177 -1.23 -14.93 10.22
N TYR A 178 -1.33 -14.05 11.23
CA TYR A 178 -0.55 -14.10 12.47
C TYR A 178 -1.39 -14.41 13.73
N GLY A 179 -2.71 -14.50 13.61
CA GLY A 179 -3.59 -14.78 14.73
C GLY A 179 -3.35 -16.17 15.33
N PRO A 180 -3.73 -16.37 16.61
CA PRO A 180 -3.63 -17.68 17.25
C PRO A 180 -4.44 -18.69 16.43
N GLY A 181 -3.78 -19.77 16.00
CA GLY A 181 -4.46 -20.80 15.23
C GLY A 181 -5.64 -21.33 16.04
N ILE A 182 -6.81 -21.50 15.42
CA ILE A 182 -8.00 -22.11 16.05
C ILE A 182 -7.72 -23.49 16.68
N PHE A 183 -6.60 -24.13 16.29
CA PHE A 183 -6.13 -25.41 16.83
C PHE A 183 -4.97 -25.31 17.83
N ASP A 184 -4.56 -24.10 18.25
CA ASP A 184 -3.61 -23.97 19.36
C ASP A 184 -4.32 -24.35 20.66
N LYS A 185 -4.06 -25.59 21.06
CA LYS A 185 -4.65 -26.24 22.22
C LYS A 185 -4.21 -25.47 23.49
N PRO A 186 -5.12 -25.07 24.39
CA PRO A 186 -4.68 -24.65 25.72
C PRO A 186 -4.07 -25.88 26.39
N ASN A 187 -2.76 -25.85 26.63
CA ASN A 187 -2.07 -26.88 27.39
C ASN A 187 -2.50 -26.76 28.86
N LYS A 188 -3.68 -27.28 29.22
CA LYS A 188 -4.05 -27.53 30.61
C LYS A 188 -3.21 -28.69 31.13
N ARG A 189 -1.98 -28.37 31.53
CA ARG A 189 -1.15 -29.25 32.36
C ARG A 189 -1.75 -29.22 33.76
N GLY A 190 -2.48 -30.27 34.12
CA GLY A 190 -3.02 -30.46 35.44
C GLY A 190 -1.92 -30.36 36.51
N ARG A 191 -2.24 -29.67 37.60
CA ARG A 191 -1.54 -29.83 38.86
C ARG A 191 -2.55 -30.46 39.82
N PHE A 192 -2.49 -31.79 39.91
CA PHE A 192 -2.91 -32.51 41.10
C PHE A 192 -2.04 -32.00 42.26
N LEU A 193 -2.67 -31.47 43.29
CA LEU A 193 -2.40 -31.75 44.70
C LEU A 193 -3.74 -31.59 45.43
#